data_AF-A0A0U0XIL9-F1
#
_entry.id   AF-A0A0U0XIL9-F1
#
_cell.length_a   1.000
_cell.length_b   1.000
_cell.length_c   1.000
_cell.angle_alpha   90.00
_cell.angle_beta   90.00
_cell.angle_gamma   90.00
#
_symmetry.space_group_name_H-M   'P 1'
#
loop_
_entity.id
_entity.type
_entity.pdbx_description
1 polymer ?
#
loop_
_entity_poly.entity_id
_entity_poly.type
_entity_poly.pdbx_seq_one_letter_code
_entity_poly.pdbx_strand_id
1 'polypeptide(L)' 'MSEPHGPIKISGNRQIALPKALMERLSLRPDDSVYALADDHVEGALLIVPVERVTEWQRLGRAQEAAERERIEHDG' A
#
# COMPACT_ATOMS: atom_id res chain seq x y z
N MET A 1 7.27 -19.89 23.21
CA MET A 1 6.51 -19.95 21.95
C MET A 1 6.88 -18.69 21.18
N SER A 2 7.56 -18.82 20.03
CA SER A 2 7.98 -17.70 19.19
C SER A 2 6.79 -17.12 18.44
N GLU A 3 6.61 -15.80 18.48
CA GLU A 3 5.54 -15.10 17.77
C GLU A 3 5.62 -15.39 16.25
N PRO A 4 4.49 -15.51 15.53
CA PRO A 4 4.51 -15.73 14.10
C PRO A 4 5.07 -14.49 13.39
N HIS A 5 6.32 -14.57 12.93
CA HIS A 5 7.08 -13.44 12.38
C HIS A 5 6.69 -13.05 10.93
N GLY A 6 5.63 -13.61 10.36
CA GLY A 6 5.25 -13.30 8.99
C GLY A 6 3.84 -13.74 8.59
N PRO A 7 3.37 -13.30 7.41
CA PRO A 7 2.07 -13.70 6.87
C PRO A 7 1.96 -15.22 6.74
N ILE A 8 0.82 -15.77 7.14
CA ILE A 8 0.58 -17.22 7.07
C ILE A 8 -0.44 -17.48 5.97
N LYS A 9 -0.07 -18.30 4.99
CA LYS A 9 -0.98 -18.74 3.93
C LYS A 9 -2.02 -19.71 4.50
N ILE A 10 -3.29 -19.37 4.36
CA ILE A 10 -4.43 -20.25 4.64
C ILE A 10 -4.80 -20.92 3.32
N SER A 11 -4.31 -22.15 3.13
CA SER A 11 -4.38 -22.88 1.85
C SER A 11 -5.80 -23.22 1.39
N GLY A 12 -6.74 -23.43 2.33
CA GLY A 12 -8.10 -23.87 2.03
C GLY A 12 -8.95 -22.87 1.24
N ASN A 13 -8.62 -21.58 1.31
CA ASN A 13 -9.40 -20.51 0.68
C ASN A 13 -8.53 -19.46 -0.05
N ARG A 14 -7.25 -19.76 -0.28
CA ARG A 14 -6.26 -18.86 -0.90
C ARG A 14 -6.13 -17.51 -0.17
N GLN A 15 -6.42 -17.47 1.13
CA GLN A 15 -6.22 -16.27 1.95
C GLN A 15 -4.83 -16.24 2.56
N ILE A 16 -4.38 -15.04 2.90
CA ILE A 16 -3.17 -14.81 3.66
C ILE A 16 -3.58 -14.07 4.93
N ALA A 17 -3.28 -14.65 6.08
CA ALA A 17 -3.44 -13.98 7.36
C ALA A 17 -2.28 -13.02 7.58
N LEU A 18 -2.60 -11.74 7.79
CA LEU A 18 -1.60 -10.73 8.14
C LEU A 18 -1.39 -10.73 9.66
N PRO A 19 -0.14 -10.63 10.14
CA PRO A 19 0.12 -10.45 11.57
C PRO A 19 -0.54 -9.17 12.09
N LYS A 20 -1.11 -9.21 13.30
CA LYS A 20 -1.76 -8.06 13.95
C LYS A 20 -0.85 -6.81 13.97
N ALA A 21 0.42 -7.00 14.31
CA ALA A 21 1.40 -5.90 14.34
C ALA A 21 1.59 -5.23 12.97
N LEU A 22 1.46 -5.99 11.87
CA LEU A 22 1.52 -5.43 10.52
C LEU A 22 0.26 -4.62 10.20
N MET A 23 -0.92 -5.13 10.56
CA MET A 23 -2.18 -4.41 10.41
C MET A 23 -2.16 -3.08 11.17
N GLU A 24 -1.69 -3.08 12.42
CA GLU A 24 -1.58 -1.86 13.24
C GLU A 24 -0.62 -0.83 12.64
N ARG A 25 0.56 -1.26 12.17
CA ARG A 25 1.53 -0.38 11.49
C ARG A 25 0.98 0.25 10.22
N LEU A 26 0.13 -0.48 9.50
CA LEU A 26 -0.54 -0.01 8.30
C LEU A 26 -1.85 0.72 8.58
N SER A 27 -2.28 0.78 9.85
CA SER A 27 -3.60 1.27 10.27
C SER A 27 -4.76 0.59 9.53
N LEU A 28 -4.58 -0.68 9.16
CA LEU A 28 -5.58 -1.51 8.50
C LEU A 28 -6.53 -2.14 9.53
N ARG A 29 -7.82 -2.07 9.25
CA ARG A 29 -8.89 -2.74 9.97
C ARG A 29 -9.42 -3.94 9.17
N PRO A 30 -10.14 -4.86 9.81
CA PRO A 30 -10.93 -5.84 9.06
C PRO A 30 -11.84 -5.14 8.05
N ASP A 31 -12.03 -5.77 6.90
CA ASP A 31 -12.86 -5.30 5.78
C ASP A 31 -12.35 -4.05 5.02
N ASP A 32 -11.22 -3.46 5.45
CA ASP A 32 -10.55 -2.41 4.66
C ASP A 32 -10.09 -2.98 3.32
N SER A 33 -10.28 -2.20 2.26
CA SER A 33 -9.88 -2.57 0.91
C SER A 33 -8.40 -2.29 0.67
N VAL A 34 -7.71 -3.23 0.03
CA VAL A 34 -6.30 -3.12 -0.31
C VAL A 34 -6.03 -3.55 -1.74
N TYR A 35 -5.02 -2.96 -2.36
CA TYR A 35 -4.39 -3.52 -3.55
C TYR A 35 -3.34 -4.55 -3.14
N ALA A 36 -3.32 -5.69 -3.81
CA ALA A 36 -2.26 -6.69 -3.70
C ALA A 36 -1.52 -6.78 -5.05
N LEU A 37 -0.25 -6.40 -5.06
CA LEU A 37 0.58 -6.34 -6.25
C LEU A 37 1.76 -7.30 -6.10
N ALA A 38 2.19 -7.92 -7.20
CA ALA A 38 3.48 -8.61 -7.20
C ALA A 38 4.60 -7.58 -7.10
N ASP A 39 5.65 -7.89 -6.33
CA ASP A 39 6.87 -7.09 -6.32
C ASP A 39 7.81 -7.56 -7.43
N ASP A 40 8.11 -6.68 -8.38
CA ASP A 40 8.99 -7.00 -9.51
C ASP A 40 10.47 -7.09 -9.10
N HIS A 41 10.83 -6.56 -7.92
CA HIS A 41 12.19 -6.57 -7.38
C HIS A 41 12.46 -7.75 -6.45
N VAL A 42 11.41 -8.35 -5.88
CA VAL A 42 11.53 -9.45 -4.90
C VAL A 42 10.65 -10.62 -5.34
N GLU A 43 11.29 -11.67 -5.84
CA GLU A 43 10.60 -12.88 -6.31
C GLU A 43 9.72 -13.49 -5.21
N GLY A 44 8.45 -13.73 -5.53
CA GLY A 44 7.48 -14.33 -4.61
C GLY A 44 6.98 -13.40 -3.51
N ALA A 45 7.30 -12.10 -3.56
CA ALA A 45 6.75 -11.12 -2.64
C ALA A 45 5.47 -10.46 -3.17
N LEU A 46 4.61 -10.06 -2.24
CA LEU A 46 3.40 -9.28 -2.51
C LEU A 46 3.47 -7.95 -1.76
N LEU A 47 3.22 -6.87 -2.48
CA LEU A 47 3.02 -5.53 -1.94
C LEU A 47 1.54 -5.35 -1.61
N ILE A 48 1.25 -4.99 -0.36
CA ILE A 48 -0.10 -4.66 0.10
C ILE A 48 -0.19 -3.15 0.29
N VAL A 49 -1.08 -2.50 -0.46
CA VAL A 49 -1.24 -1.04 -0.44
C VAL A 49 -2.69 -0.68 -0.08
N PRO A 50 -2.92 0.04 1.04
CA PRO A 50 -4.25 0.55 1.38
C PRO A 50 -4.79 1.49 0.30
N VAL A 51 -6.09 1.40 -0.02
CA VAL A 51 -6.73 2.20 -1.08
C VAL A 51 -6.66 3.70 -0.78
N GLU A 52 -6.81 4.08 0.49
CA GLU A 52 -6.73 5.47 0.94
C GLU A 52 -5.36 6.08 0.63
N ARG A 53 -4.30 5.28 0.78
CA ARG A 53 -2.93 5.71 0.49
C ARG A 53 -2.71 5.95 -1.00
N VAL A 54 -3.26 5.10 -1.86
CA VAL A 54 -3.24 5.32 -3.32
C VAL A 54 -3.96 6.62 -3.69
N THR A 55 -5.11 6.87 -3.06
CA THR A 55 -5.91 8.08 -3.30
C THR A 55 -5.15 9.34 -2.88
N GLU A 56 -4.49 9.30 -1.73
CA GLU A 56 -3.64 10.38 -1.24
C GLU A 56 -2.48 10.67 -2.20
N TRP A 57 -1.77 9.64 -2.67
CA TRP A 57 -0.67 9.82 -3.62
C TRP A 57 -1.12 10.44 -4.93
N GLN A 58 -2.24 9.99 -5.48
CA GLN A 58 -2.80 10.62 -6.69
C GLN A 58 -3.17 12.09 -6.47
N ARG A 59 -3.72 12.43 -5.30
CA ARG A 59 -4.04 13.81 -4.95
C ARG A 59 -2.77 14.67 -4.87
N LEU A 60 -1.73 14.17 -4.21
CA LEU A 60 -0.46 14.86 -4.07
C LEU A 60 0.25 15.04 -5.41
N GLY A 61 0.26 14.00 -6.26
CA GLY A 61 0.83 14.07 -7.61
C GLY A 61 0.16 15.16 -8.45
N ARG A 62 -1.18 15.21 -8.47
CA ARG A 62 -1.92 16.27 -9.19
C ARG A 62 -1.62 17.67 -8.65
N ALA A 63 -1.50 17.83 -7.34
CA ALA A 63 -1.18 19.11 -6.74
C ALA A 63 0.24 19.59 -7.10
N GLN A 64 1.20 18.66 -7.16
CA GLN A 64 2.57 18.96 -7.57
C GLN A 64 2.64 19.36 -9.06
N GLU A 65 1.96 18.63 -9.94
CA GLU A 65 1.89 18.96 -11.37
C GLU A 65 1.28 20.36 -11.61
N ALA A 66 0.23 20.72 -10.86
CA ALA A 66 -0.38 22.04 -10.95
C ALA A 66 0.59 23.15 -10.51
N ALA A 67 1.28 22.97 -9.38
CA ALA A 67 2.25 23.93 -8.88
C ALA A 67 3.45 24.11 -9.83
N GLU A 68 3.86 23.05 -10.54
CA GLU A 68 4.92 23.12 -11.52
C GLU A 68 4.52 23.92 -12.77
N ARG A 69 3.28 23.76 -13.24
CA ARG A 69 2.75 24.56 -14.35
C ARG A 69 2.68 26.05 -14.01
N GLU A 70 2.16 26.40 -12.83
CA GLU A 70 2.09 27.79 -12.37
C GLU A 70 3.48 28.44 -12.31
N ARG A 71 4.51 27.71 -11.86
CA ARG A 71 5.90 28.21 -11.87
C ARG A 71 6.43 28.49 -13.27
N ILE A 72 6.20 27.57 -14.21
CA ILE A 72 6.64 27.73 -15.61
C ILE A 72 5.96 28.93 -16.27
N GLU A 73 4.68 29.17 -15.96
CA GLU A 73 3.92 30.31 -16.50
C GLU A 73 4.31 31.65 -15.88
N HIS A 74 4.80 31.67 -14.64
CA HIS A 74 5.21 32.89 -13.94
C HIS A 74 6.67 33.29 -14.16
N ASP A 75 7.57 32.33 -14.43
CA ASP A 75 9.00 32.56 -14.66
C ASP A 75 9.37 32.64 -16.17
N GLY A 76 8.38 32.49 -17.07
CA GLY A 76 8.53 32.49 -18.53
C GLY A 76 8.29 33.82 -19.22
#